data_AF-A0A5P1EI22-F1
#
_entry.id   AF-A0A5P1EI22-F1
#
_cell.length_a   1.000
_cell.length_b   1.000
_cell.length_c   1.000
_cell.angle_alpha   90.00
_cell.angle_beta   90.00
_cell.angle_gamma   90.00
#
_symmetry.space_group_name_H-M   'P 1'
#
loop_
_entity.id
_entity.type
_entity.pdbx_description
1 polymer ?
#
loop_
_entity_poly.entity_id
_entity_poly.type
_entity_poly.pdbx_seq_one_letter_code
_entity_poly.pdbx_strand_id
1 'polypeptide(L)'
;MDRALGKFGDDIAIAFSGAEDVALIEYARLTGRPFRVFSLDTGRLNPETYRYFDEIEKHYNIHIEYMFPDAVEVQNLVRTKGLFSFYDDGHQECCGVRKVRPLRRALKGLRAWITGQRKDQSPGTRAHIPVVQIDPSFEGVDGGAGSLVKWNPVANVDGSDIWNFLRTMGVPVNSLHSKGYVSIGCEPCTRPVLPGQHEREGRWWWEDATAKECGLHKGNISGNESNSKGVNGVSTLNTVNGTSDIFKTQAIINLSRPGIENLLRMEKRTEPWLVVLYAPWCRFCQAMEGSYMELAERLSGSGVKVAKFRADGDQKLFAQRELQLGSFPTILFFPKCGSRPVKYPSEKRDVDSLLAFINALR
;
A
#
# COMPACT_ATOMS: atom_id res chain seq x y z
N MET A 1 8.29 -3.51 -22.61
CA MET A 1 8.11 -4.96 -22.82
C MET A 1 9.16 -5.51 -23.78
N ASP A 2 9.11 -5.14 -25.07
CA ASP A 2 10.01 -5.65 -26.11
C ASP A 2 11.51 -5.62 -25.75
N ARG A 3 12.02 -4.48 -25.25
CA ARG A 3 13.40 -4.36 -24.77
C ARG A 3 13.77 -5.35 -23.66
N ALA A 4 12.85 -5.65 -22.75
CA ALA A 4 13.11 -6.55 -21.63
C ALA A 4 13.21 -8.00 -22.12
N LEU A 5 12.22 -8.43 -22.93
CA LEU A 5 12.20 -9.76 -23.52
C LEU A 5 13.39 -9.97 -24.47
N GLY A 6 13.72 -8.99 -25.32
CA GLY A 6 14.86 -9.08 -26.22
C GLY A 6 16.23 -9.13 -25.52
N LYS A 7 16.35 -8.56 -24.32
CA LYS A 7 17.60 -8.54 -23.55
C LYS A 7 17.83 -9.82 -22.73
N PHE A 8 16.78 -10.37 -22.15
CA PHE A 8 16.89 -11.46 -21.17
C PHE A 8 16.40 -12.82 -21.68
N GLY A 9 15.63 -12.87 -22.78
CA GLY A 9 15.18 -14.13 -23.37
C GLY A 9 14.45 -15.02 -22.36
N ASP A 10 14.94 -16.23 -22.15
CA ASP A 10 14.35 -17.21 -21.23
C ASP A 10 14.66 -16.94 -19.75
N ASP A 11 15.58 -16.02 -19.44
CA ASP A 11 15.98 -15.64 -18.07
C ASP A 11 15.07 -14.54 -17.47
N ILE A 12 13.96 -14.21 -18.12
CA ILE A 12 12.95 -13.26 -17.64
C ILE A 12 11.55 -13.85 -17.65
N ALA A 13 10.77 -13.54 -16.62
CA ALA A 13 9.36 -13.96 -16.55
C ALA A 13 8.44 -12.82 -16.08
N ILE A 14 7.20 -12.87 -16.54
CA ILE A 14 6.11 -11.97 -16.14
C ILE A 14 5.46 -12.53 -14.88
N ALA A 15 5.42 -11.72 -13.82
CA ALA A 15 4.64 -12.02 -12.63
C ALA A 15 3.17 -11.64 -12.90
N PHE A 16 2.29 -12.63 -12.95
CA PHE A 16 0.86 -12.44 -13.17
C PHE A 16 0.08 -12.76 -11.90
N SER A 17 -0.68 -11.80 -11.39
CA SER A 17 -1.46 -11.92 -10.16
C SER A 17 -2.92 -12.32 -10.37
N GLY A 18 -3.37 -12.41 -11.62
CA GLY A 18 -4.75 -12.79 -11.96
C GLY A 18 -5.73 -11.63 -11.90
N ALA A 19 -5.27 -10.42 -12.22
CA ALA A 19 -6.03 -9.17 -12.18
C ALA A 19 -5.82 -8.37 -13.48
N GLU A 20 -5.76 -7.03 -13.38
CA GLU A 20 -5.56 -6.13 -14.53
C GLU A 20 -4.14 -6.21 -15.14
N ASP A 21 -3.21 -6.87 -14.45
CA ASP A 21 -1.84 -7.11 -14.92
C ASP A 21 -1.74 -8.14 -16.06
N VAL A 22 -2.86 -8.73 -16.50
CA VAL A 22 -2.97 -9.46 -17.78
C VAL A 22 -2.55 -8.58 -18.97
N ALA A 23 -2.64 -7.26 -18.85
CA ALA A 23 -2.16 -6.31 -19.86
C ALA A 23 -0.68 -6.58 -20.22
N LEU A 24 0.13 -7.06 -19.28
CA LEU A 24 1.52 -7.43 -19.54
C LEU A 24 1.65 -8.66 -20.45
N ILE A 25 0.77 -9.64 -20.30
CA ILE A 25 0.73 -10.83 -21.16
C ILE A 25 0.34 -10.41 -22.58
N GLU A 26 -0.69 -9.55 -22.71
CA GLU A 26 -1.08 -8.99 -24.01
C GLU A 26 0.07 -8.19 -24.64
N TYR A 27 0.72 -7.31 -23.89
CA TYR A 27 1.89 -6.58 -24.39
C TYR A 27 3.01 -7.52 -24.85
N ALA A 28 3.28 -8.60 -24.11
CA ALA A 28 4.30 -9.58 -24.48
C ALA A 28 3.90 -10.31 -25.77
N ARG A 29 2.65 -10.73 -25.88
CA ARG A 29 2.09 -11.37 -27.08
C ARG A 29 2.21 -10.49 -28.33
N LEU A 30 2.00 -9.18 -28.19
CA LEU A 30 2.14 -8.22 -29.29
C LEU A 30 3.59 -8.04 -29.77
N THR A 31 4.58 -8.35 -28.93
CA THR A 31 6.00 -8.29 -29.37
C THR A 31 6.38 -9.43 -30.31
N GLY A 32 5.60 -10.52 -30.35
CA GLY A 32 5.94 -11.73 -31.10
C GLY A 32 7.14 -12.52 -30.55
N ARG A 33 7.70 -12.13 -29.41
CA ARG A 33 8.79 -12.85 -28.74
C ARG A 33 8.25 -13.94 -27.82
N PRO A 34 8.99 -15.04 -27.60
CA PRO A 34 8.72 -15.97 -26.51
C PRO A 34 8.71 -15.23 -25.16
N PHE A 35 7.84 -15.64 -24.25
CA PHE A 35 7.78 -15.10 -22.90
C PHE A 35 7.31 -16.16 -21.91
N ARG A 36 7.75 -16.03 -20.65
CA ARG A 36 7.36 -16.88 -19.54
C ARG A 36 6.43 -16.11 -18.59
N VAL A 37 5.50 -16.82 -17.96
CA VAL A 37 4.57 -16.26 -16.99
C VAL A 37 4.60 -17.14 -15.74
N PHE A 38 4.66 -16.52 -14.57
CA PHE A 38 4.50 -17.21 -13.30
C PHE A 38 3.46 -16.52 -12.42
N SER A 39 2.81 -17.30 -11.56
CA SER A 39 1.79 -16.81 -10.63
C SER A 39 2.03 -17.37 -9.22
N LEU A 40 1.80 -16.55 -8.20
CA LEU A 40 1.89 -16.97 -6.81
C LEU A 40 0.53 -17.52 -6.36
N ASP A 41 0.39 -18.84 -6.31
CA ASP A 41 -0.78 -19.44 -5.68
C ASP A 41 -0.61 -19.50 -4.17
N THR A 42 -1.30 -18.60 -3.47
CA THR A 42 -1.31 -18.55 -2.00
C THR A 42 -2.11 -19.67 -1.32
N GLY A 43 -2.91 -20.43 -2.07
CA GLY A 43 -3.93 -21.35 -1.57
C GLY A 43 -5.16 -20.65 -0.98
N ARG A 44 -5.29 -19.33 -1.19
CA ARG A 44 -6.37 -18.47 -0.65
C ARG A 44 -6.84 -17.43 -1.70
N LEU A 45 -6.62 -17.71 -2.99
CA LEU A 45 -7.11 -16.86 -4.07
C LEU A 45 -8.63 -17.04 -4.25
N ASN A 46 -9.27 -16.09 -4.92
CA ASN A 46 -10.68 -16.23 -5.26
C ASN A 46 -10.88 -17.39 -6.25
N PRO A 47 -11.97 -18.15 -6.17
CA PRO A 47 -12.32 -19.14 -7.20
C PRO A 47 -12.38 -18.53 -8.61
N GLU A 48 -12.83 -17.29 -8.74
CA GLU A 48 -12.80 -16.50 -9.97
C GLU A 48 -11.38 -16.31 -10.52
N THR A 49 -10.39 -16.10 -9.66
CA THR A 49 -8.98 -15.96 -10.07
C THR A 49 -8.43 -17.26 -10.64
N TYR A 50 -8.80 -18.42 -10.07
CA TYR A 50 -8.40 -19.72 -10.63
C TYR A 50 -9.03 -19.99 -12.00
N ARG A 51 -10.33 -19.75 -12.15
CA ARG A 51 -11.01 -19.87 -13.45
C ARG A 51 -10.40 -18.92 -14.49
N TYR A 52 -10.03 -17.73 -14.04
CA TYR A 52 -9.39 -16.74 -14.90
C TYR A 52 -7.99 -17.18 -15.33
N PHE A 53 -7.18 -17.79 -14.45
CA PHE A 53 -5.89 -18.36 -14.88
C PHE A 53 -6.04 -19.42 -15.98
N ASP A 54 -6.98 -20.35 -15.81
CA ASP A 54 -7.30 -21.37 -16.83
C ASP A 54 -7.78 -20.74 -18.16
N GLU A 55 -8.59 -19.68 -18.09
CA GLU A 55 -9.03 -18.92 -19.26
C GLU A 55 -7.84 -18.24 -19.97
N ILE A 56 -6.91 -17.63 -19.23
CA ILE A 56 -5.71 -16.97 -19.78
C ILE A 56 -4.77 -18.00 -20.43
N GLU A 57 -4.52 -19.14 -19.79
CA GLU A 57 -3.69 -20.20 -20.38
C GLU A 57 -4.25 -20.67 -21.72
N LYS A 58 -5.57 -20.86 -21.81
CA LYS A 58 -6.26 -21.24 -23.06
C LYS A 58 -6.25 -20.12 -24.10
N HIS A 59 -6.52 -18.89 -23.69
CA HIS A 59 -6.62 -17.75 -24.59
C HIS A 59 -5.27 -17.44 -25.27
N TYR A 60 -4.18 -17.47 -24.51
CA TYR A 60 -2.85 -17.15 -25.00
C TYR A 60 -2.04 -18.38 -25.45
N ASN A 61 -2.56 -19.59 -25.20
CA ASN A 61 -1.84 -20.86 -25.39
C ASN A 61 -0.48 -20.85 -24.68
N ILE A 62 -0.50 -20.55 -23.39
CA ILE A 62 0.69 -20.50 -22.50
C ILE A 62 0.52 -21.44 -21.32
N HIS A 63 1.61 -21.73 -20.63
CA HIS A 63 1.60 -22.42 -19.34
C HIS A 63 2.12 -21.47 -18.26
N ILE A 64 1.29 -21.24 -17.25
CA ILE A 64 1.64 -20.41 -16.09
C ILE A 64 2.41 -21.28 -15.09
N GLU A 65 3.60 -20.79 -14.69
CA GLU A 65 4.41 -21.42 -13.66
C GLU A 65 3.84 -21.08 -12.28
N TYR A 66 3.06 -22.00 -11.69
CA TYR A 66 2.43 -21.78 -10.38
C TYR A 66 3.39 -22.03 -9.21
N MET A 67 3.53 -21.04 -8.33
CA MET A 67 4.39 -21.08 -7.16
C MET A 67 3.56 -21.19 -5.88
N PHE A 68 3.51 -22.39 -5.30
CA PHE A 68 2.78 -22.68 -4.05
C PHE A 68 3.59 -22.35 -2.80
N PRO A 69 2.94 -22.06 -1.65
CA PRO A 69 3.63 -21.98 -0.36
C PRO A 69 4.21 -23.32 0.08
N ASP A 70 5.23 -23.26 0.94
CA ASP A 70 5.71 -24.46 1.62
C ASP A 70 4.65 -24.98 2.60
N ALA A 71 4.29 -26.26 2.47
CA ALA A 71 3.20 -26.84 3.25
C ALA A 71 3.50 -26.88 4.75
N VAL A 72 4.75 -27.13 5.14
CA VAL A 72 5.16 -27.20 6.56
C VAL A 72 5.07 -25.82 7.19
N GLU A 73 5.53 -24.78 6.49
CA GLU A 73 5.41 -23.40 6.97
C GLU A 73 3.94 -22.96 7.11
N VAL A 74 3.08 -23.31 6.15
CA VAL A 74 1.64 -23.02 6.22
C VAL A 74 0.99 -23.76 7.38
N GLN A 75 1.29 -25.04 7.56
CA GLN A 75 0.75 -25.85 8.66
C GLN A 75 1.14 -25.26 10.03
N ASN A 76 2.39 -24.86 10.19
CA ASN A 76 2.86 -24.24 11.43
C ASN A 76 2.13 -22.92 11.71
N LEU A 77 2.04 -22.02 10.71
CA LEU A 77 1.31 -20.76 10.85
C LEU A 77 -0.15 -20.99 11.28
N VAL A 78 -0.85 -21.91 10.60
CA VAL A 78 -2.27 -22.17 10.87
C VAL A 78 -2.50 -22.87 12.21
N ARG A 79 -1.63 -23.81 12.61
CA ARG A 79 -1.74 -24.49 13.92
C ARG A 79 -1.51 -23.54 15.08
N THR A 80 -0.61 -22.58 14.93
CA THR A 80 -0.28 -21.63 16.00
C THR A 80 -1.23 -20.44 16.06
N LYS A 81 -1.67 -19.92 14.89
CA LYS A 81 -2.40 -18.64 14.81
C LYS A 81 -3.77 -18.71 14.12
N GLY A 82 -4.19 -19.89 13.68
CA GLY A 82 -5.45 -20.08 12.97
C GLY A 82 -5.41 -19.64 11.49
N LEU A 83 -6.57 -19.69 10.83
CA LEU A 83 -6.71 -19.45 9.39
C LEU A 83 -6.76 -17.97 8.99
N PHE A 84 -6.90 -17.06 9.96
CA PHE A 84 -7.23 -15.65 9.76
C PHE A 84 -6.38 -14.69 10.61
N SER A 85 -5.20 -15.13 11.06
CA SER A 85 -4.30 -14.33 11.92
C SER A 85 -3.98 -12.93 11.36
N PHE A 86 -4.07 -12.76 10.03
CA PHE A 86 -3.83 -11.48 9.37
C PHE A 86 -4.83 -10.37 9.72
N TYR A 87 -6.01 -10.68 10.27
CA TYR A 87 -6.92 -9.65 10.78
C TYR A 87 -6.44 -9.05 12.11
N ASP A 88 -5.73 -9.83 12.92
CA ASP A 88 -5.28 -9.42 14.25
C ASP A 88 -3.83 -8.94 14.22
N ASP A 89 -2.95 -9.71 13.57
CA ASP A 89 -1.50 -9.48 13.52
C ASP A 89 -1.05 -8.60 12.35
N GLY A 90 -1.96 -8.32 11.42
CA GLY A 90 -1.65 -7.77 10.11
C GLY A 90 -1.18 -8.83 9.10
N HIS A 91 -1.26 -8.49 7.82
CA HIS A 91 -1.07 -9.45 6.74
C HIS A 91 0.38 -9.91 6.52
N GLN A 92 1.36 -9.27 7.17
CA GLN A 92 2.77 -9.36 6.79
C GLN A 92 3.32 -10.79 6.96
N GLU A 93 3.00 -11.48 8.06
CA GLU A 93 3.47 -12.84 8.31
C GLU A 93 2.83 -13.85 7.34
N CYS A 94 1.50 -13.80 7.20
CA CYS A 94 0.77 -14.66 6.26
C CYS A 94 1.25 -14.45 4.82
N CYS A 95 1.40 -13.20 4.36
CA CYS A 95 1.97 -12.91 3.04
C CYS A 95 3.45 -13.29 2.95
N GLY A 96 4.20 -13.23 4.04
CA GLY A 96 5.58 -13.71 4.13
C GLY A 96 5.68 -15.19 3.73
N VAL A 97 4.88 -16.02 4.39
CA VAL A 97 4.81 -17.47 4.13
C VAL A 97 4.19 -17.76 2.76
N ARG A 98 3.06 -17.12 2.44
CA ARG A 98 2.25 -17.49 1.26
C ARG A 98 2.65 -16.83 -0.05
N LYS A 99 3.38 -15.71 -0.02
CA LYS A 99 3.75 -14.94 -1.22
C LYS A 99 5.25 -14.69 -1.30
N VAL A 100 5.84 -14.12 -0.26
CA VAL A 100 7.24 -13.64 -0.32
C VAL A 100 8.23 -14.80 -0.44
N ARG A 101 8.07 -15.86 0.35
CA ARG A 101 8.97 -17.02 0.29
C ARG A 101 8.82 -17.80 -1.04
N PRO A 102 7.61 -18.09 -1.55
CA PRO A 102 7.45 -18.66 -2.89
C PRO A 102 7.99 -17.79 -4.00
N LEU A 103 7.76 -16.47 -3.95
CA LEU A 103 8.33 -15.53 -4.91
C LEU A 103 9.86 -15.59 -4.90
N ARG A 104 10.49 -15.58 -3.71
CA ARG A 104 11.94 -15.67 -3.59
C ARG A 104 12.48 -16.94 -4.27
N ARG A 105 11.79 -18.08 -4.16
CA ARG A 105 12.20 -19.31 -4.84
C ARG A 105 12.05 -19.21 -6.36
N ALA A 106 10.98 -18.58 -6.86
CA ALA A 106 10.79 -18.35 -8.29
C ALA A 106 11.89 -17.45 -8.87
N LEU A 107 12.16 -16.32 -8.21
CA LEU A 107 13.11 -15.32 -8.69
C LEU A 107 14.57 -15.79 -8.67
N LYS A 108 14.93 -16.73 -7.78
CA LYS A 108 16.26 -17.36 -7.77
C LYS A 108 16.63 -18.05 -9.09
N GLY A 109 15.65 -18.39 -9.93
CA GLY A 109 15.89 -18.98 -11.25
C GLY A 109 15.95 -17.97 -12.40
N LEU A 110 15.93 -16.65 -12.12
CA LEU A 110 15.78 -15.60 -13.14
C LEU A 110 16.86 -14.53 -13.02
N ARG A 111 17.14 -13.82 -14.12
CA ARG A 111 18.00 -12.60 -14.14
C ARG A 111 17.16 -11.33 -14.16
N ALA A 112 15.92 -11.43 -14.60
CA ALA A 112 14.98 -10.33 -14.56
C ALA A 112 13.53 -10.80 -14.34
N TRP A 113 12.67 -9.89 -13.91
CA TRP A 113 11.23 -10.14 -13.79
C TRP A 113 10.42 -8.90 -14.14
N ILE A 114 9.18 -9.11 -14.58
CA ILE A 114 8.28 -8.06 -15.04
C ILE A 114 7.07 -8.02 -14.11
N THR A 115 6.68 -6.84 -13.62
CA THR A 115 5.50 -6.67 -12.76
C THR A 115 4.55 -5.60 -13.27
N GLY A 116 3.27 -5.74 -12.91
CA GLY A 116 2.20 -4.80 -13.26
C GLY A 116 2.09 -3.59 -12.32
N GLN A 117 3.13 -3.27 -11.54
CA GLN A 117 3.08 -2.12 -10.65
C GLN A 117 2.99 -0.82 -11.43
N ARG A 118 2.01 0.01 -11.05
CA ARG A 118 1.81 1.37 -11.58
C ARG A 118 1.86 2.39 -10.43
N LYS A 119 2.22 3.64 -10.76
CA LYS A 119 2.33 4.73 -9.79
C LYS A 119 0.98 5.15 -9.21
N ASP A 120 -0.08 5.11 -10.03
CA ASP A 120 -1.45 5.48 -9.67
C ASP A 120 -2.10 4.52 -8.67
N GLN A 121 -1.59 3.28 -8.56
CA GLN A 121 -2.15 2.27 -7.66
C GLN A 121 -1.96 2.59 -6.19
N SER A 122 -1.03 3.46 -5.80
CA SER A 122 -0.90 3.86 -4.39
C SER A 122 -0.31 5.26 -4.28
N PRO A 123 -1.06 6.22 -3.72
CA PRO A 123 -0.67 7.62 -3.66
C PRO A 123 0.59 7.89 -2.83
N GLY A 124 1.14 6.89 -2.11
CA GLY A 124 2.42 7.10 -1.41
C GLY A 124 3.41 5.94 -1.38
N THR A 125 3.00 4.67 -1.56
CA THR A 125 3.98 3.55 -1.63
C THR A 125 4.50 3.28 -3.03
N ARG A 126 3.76 3.74 -4.08
CA ARG A 126 4.07 3.43 -5.48
C ARG A 126 4.38 4.65 -6.35
N ALA A 127 4.15 5.86 -5.85
CA ALA A 127 4.32 7.12 -6.60
C ALA A 127 5.69 7.30 -7.28
N HIS A 128 6.75 6.67 -6.76
CA HIS A 128 8.12 6.81 -7.26
C HIS A 128 8.69 5.52 -7.88
N ILE A 129 7.84 4.55 -8.24
CA ILE A 129 8.32 3.30 -8.85
C ILE A 129 8.97 3.58 -10.21
N PRO A 130 10.24 3.20 -10.41
CA PRO A 130 10.90 3.34 -11.70
C PRO A 130 10.44 2.24 -12.68
N VAL A 131 10.52 2.55 -13.98
CA VAL A 131 10.22 1.59 -15.05
C VAL A 131 11.19 0.41 -15.05
N VAL A 132 12.45 0.65 -14.66
CA VAL A 132 13.50 -0.37 -14.52
C VAL A 132 14.30 -0.07 -13.27
N GLN A 133 14.54 -1.08 -12.46
CA GLN A 133 15.44 -1.00 -11.31
C GLN A 133 16.17 -2.31 -11.10
N ILE A 134 17.31 -2.25 -10.42
CA ILE A 134 17.83 -3.40 -9.72
C ILE A 134 16.86 -3.71 -8.57
N ASP A 135 16.48 -4.98 -8.42
CA ASP A 135 15.55 -5.37 -7.37
C ASP A 135 16.21 -5.16 -5.99
N PRO A 136 15.63 -4.34 -5.11
CA PRO A 136 16.22 -4.05 -3.81
C PRO A 136 15.94 -5.13 -2.77
N SER A 137 15.09 -6.12 -3.06
CA SER A 137 14.54 -7.07 -2.08
C SER A 137 14.82 -8.53 -2.41
N PHE A 138 15.05 -8.85 -3.68
CA PHE A 138 15.27 -10.22 -4.15
C PHE A 138 16.53 -10.33 -4.99
N GLU A 139 17.04 -11.55 -5.04
CA GLU A 139 18.25 -11.93 -5.76
C GLU A 139 17.86 -12.89 -6.89
N GLY A 140 18.60 -12.81 -7.99
CA GLY A 140 18.43 -13.63 -9.17
C GLY A 140 19.36 -14.85 -9.17
N VAL A 141 19.52 -15.45 -10.34
CA VAL A 141 20.34 -16.65 -10.57
C VAL A 141 21.81 -16.47 -10.17
N ASP A 142 22.36 -15.27 -10.35
CA ASP A 142 23.77 -14.97 -10.05
C ASP A 142 24.03 -14.81 -8.53
N GLY A 143 22.96 -14.70 -7.73
CA GLY A 143 23.05 -14.53 -6.27
C GLY A 143 23.59 -13.17 -5.82
N GLY A 144 23.26 -12.78 -4.59
CA GLY A 144 23.72 -11.53 -3.99
C GLY A 144 22.98 -10.28 -4.47
N ALA A 145 23.18 -9.17 -3.75
CA ALA A 145 22.56 -7.89 -4.06
C ALA A 145 22.99 -7.40 -5.45
N GLY A 146 22.03 -7.01 -6.28
CA GLY A 146 22.32 -6.56 -7.65
C GLY A 146 22.02 -7.56 -8.76
N SER A 147 21.79 -8.83 -8.41
CA SER A 147 21.66 -9.94 -9.37
C SER A 147 20.32 -10.03 -10.10
N LEU A 148 19.30 -9.26 -9.70
CA LEU A 148 17.97 -9.31 -10.29
C LEU A 148 17.54 -7.94 -10.81
N VAL A 149 17.06 -7.88 -12.06
CA VAL A 149 16.48 -6.66 -12.63
C VAL A 149 14.96 -6.73 -12.59
N LYS A 150 14.31 -5.72 -12.02
CA LYS A 150 12.86 -5.57 -12.00
C LYS A 150 12.40 -4.57 -13.05
N TRP A 151 11.46 -5.00 -13.90
CA TRP A 151 10.82 -4.19 -14.91
C TRP A 151 9.36 -3.90 -14.52
N ASN A 152 8.95 -2.64 -14.62
CA ASN A 152 7.58 -2.18 -14.43
C ASN A 152 7.15 -1.40 -15.69
N PRO A 153 6.86 -2.10 -16.81
CA PRO A 153 6.64 -1.44 -18.12
C PRO A 153 5.49 -0.44 -18.11
N VAL A 154 4.52 -0.65 -17.22
CA VAL A 154 3.31 0.16 -17.07
C VAL A 154 3.40 1.14 -15.89
N ALA A 155 4.60 1.40 -15.35
CA ALA A 155 4.77 2.23 -14.16
C ALA A 155 4.14 3.64 -14.28
N ASN A 156 4.20 4.23 -15.48
CA ASN A 156 3.68 5.57 -15.76
C ASN A 156 2.33 5.55 -16.52
N VAL A 157 1.64 4.40 -16.55
CA VAL A 157 0.35 4.26 -17.23
C VAL A 157 -0.75 4.36 -16.18
N ASP A 158 -1.77 5.16 -16.47
CA ASP A 158 -2.94 5.28 -15.60
C ASP A 158 -3.86 4.07 -15.74
N GLY A 159 -4.55 3.70 -14.66
CA GLY A 159 -5.44 2.55 -14.63
C GLY A 159 -6.56 2.65 -15.67
N SER A 160 -7.06 3.85 -15.97
CA SER A 160 -8.04 4.06 -17.05
C SER A 160 -7.52 3.64 -18.42
N ASP A 161 -6.24 3.88 -18.68
CA ASP A 161 -5.60 3.55 -19.95
C ASP A 161 -5.32 2.05 -20.06
N ILE A 162 -4.96 1.39 -18.96
CA ILE A 162 -4.92 -0.09 -18.90
C ILE A 162 -6.30 -0.67 -19.24
N TRP A 163 -7.36 -0.15 -18.64
CA TRP A 163 -8.71 -0.62 -18.90
C TRP A 163 -9.18 -0.35 -20.34
N ASN A 164 -8.83 0.81 -20.90
CA ASN A 164 -9.10 1.14 -22.30
C ASN A 164 -8.36 0.16 -23.24
N PHE A 165 -7.10 -0.13 -22.95
CA PHE A 165 -6.29 -1.08 -23.69
C PHE A 165 -6.91 -2.48 -23.67
N LEU A 166 -7.22 -3.02 -22.48
CA LEU A 166 -7.82 -4.36 -22.34
C LEU A 166 -9.14 -4.49 -23.10
N ARG A 167 -10.01 -3.48 -23.03
CA ARG A 167 -11.27 -3.44 -23.79
C ARG A 167 -11.04 -3.39 -25.30
N THR A 168 -10.13 -2.53 -25.76
CA THR A 168 -9.84 -2.35 -27.18
C THR A 168 -9.27 -3.62 -27.80
N MET A 169 -8.43 -4.33 -27.05
CA MET A 169 -7.80 -5.57 -27.48
C MET A 169 -8.70 -6.81 -27.28
N GLY A 170 -9.88 -6.67 -26.65
CA GLY A 170 -10.76 -7.79 -26.38
C GLY A 170 -10.16 -8.82 -25.41
N VAL A 171 -9.29 -8.39 -24.49
CA VAL A 171 -8.59 -9.26 -23.55
C VAL A 171 -9.57 -9.73 -22.48
N PRO A 172 -9.68 -11.04 -22.19
CA PRO A 172 -10.48 -11.54 -21.08
C PRO A 172 -9.97 -10.94 -19.76
N VAL A 173 -10.89 -10.62 -18.85
CA VAL A 173 -10.57 -10.02 -17.55
C VAL A 173 -11.23 -10.79 -16.41
N ASN A 174 -10.63 -10.75 -15.22
CA ASN A 174 -11.18 -11.41 -14.05
C ASN A 174 -12.62 -10.95 -13.77
N SER A 175 -13.56 -11.90 -13.72
CA SER A 175 -14.98 -11.63 -13.52
C SER A 175 -15.31 -10.81 -12.26
N LEU A 176 -14.45 -10.80 -11.24
CA LEU A 176 -14.61 -9.95 -10.05
C LEU A 176 -14.61 -8.45 -10.37
N HIS A 177 -13.98 -8.01 -11.45
CA HIS A 177 -14.01 -6.61 -11.85
C HIS A 177 -15.43 -6.12 -12.15
N SER A 178 -16.31 -6.98 -12.68
CA SER A 178 -17.73 -6.67 -12.86
C SER A 178 -18.52 -6.56 -11.55
N LYS A 179 -17.95 -7.05 -10.43
CA LYS A 179 -18.54 -7.05 -9.09
C LYS A 179 -17.97 -5.94 -8.19
N GLY A 180 -17.29 -4.94 -8.77
CA GLY A 180 -16.74 -3.78 -8.05
C GLY A 180 -15.35 -4.00 -7.43
N TYR A 181 -14.68 -5.12 -7.73
CA TYR A 181 -13.29 -5.33 -7.32
C TYR A 181 -12.35 -4.59 -8.28
N VAL A 182 -11.74 -3.50 -7.84
CA VAL A 182 -10.74 -2.80 -8.66
C VAL A 182 -9.36 -3.44 -8.49
N SER A 183 -8.87 -3.57 -7.24
CA SER A 183 -7.66 -4.34 -6.93
C SER A 183 -8.01 -5.74 -6.45
N ILE A 184 -7.39 -6.77 -7.03
CA ILE A 184 -7.65 -8.18 -6.67
C ILE A 184 -6.46 -8.79 -5.93
N GLY A 185 -6.75 -9.63 -4.94
CA GLY A 185 -5.76 -10.36 -4.16
C GLY A 185 -6.32 -11.69 -3.66
N CYS A 186 -5.85 -12.12 -2.49
CA CYS A 186 -6.45 -13.27 -1.81
C CYS A 186 -7.88 -12.91 -1.37
N GLU A 187 -8.80 -13.86 -1.46
CA GLU A 187 -10.21 -13.71 -1.10
C GLU A 187 -10.41 -13.03 0.27
N PRO A 188 -9.78 -13.47 1.39
CA PRO A 188 -10.10 -12.91 2.70
C PRO A 188 -9.49 -11.51 2.92
N CYS A 189 -8.59 -11.06 2.04
CA CYS A 189 -7.89 -9.78 2.16
C CYS A 189 -8.29 -8.78 1.06
N THR A 190 -9.36 -9.06 0.32
CA THR A 190 -9.82 -8.25 -0.80
C THR A 190 -11.34 -8.07 -0.74
N ARG A 191 -11.82 -6.83 -0.93
CA ARG A 191 -13.24 -6.50 -1.03
C ARG A 191 -13.49 -5.50 -2.18
N PRO A 192 -14.73 -5.40 -2.70
CA PRO A 192 -15.04 -4.37 -3.69
C PRO A 192 -14.91 -2.97 -3.07
N VAL A 193 -14.73 -1.97 -3.93
CA VAL A 193 -14.70 -0.56 -3.56
C VAL A 193 -15.94 0.15 -4.09
N LEU A 194 -16.39 1.19 -3.40
CA LEU A 194 -17.50 2.01 -3.84
C LEU A 194 -17.08 2.97 -4.97
N PRO A 195 -18.02 3.48 -5.77
CA PRO A 195 -17.73 4.55 -6.72
C PRO A 195 -16.99 5.71 -6.04
N GLY A 196 -15.86 6.11 -6.61
CA GLY A 196 -15.03 7.20 -6.09
C GLY A 196 -14.05 6.81 -4.98
N GLN A 197 -14.10 5.60 -4.41
CA GLN A 197 -13.05 5.12 -3.50
C GLN A 197 -11.76 4.78 -4.25
N HIS A 198 -10.62 4.95 -3.58
CA HIS A 198 -9.34 4.57 -4.15
C HIS A 198 -9.20 3.04 -4.27
N GLU A 199 -8.56 2.53 -5.33
CA GLU A 199 -8.55 1.10 -5.67
C GLU A 199 -7.96 0.19 -4.57
N ARG A 200 -7.02 0.72 -3.77
CA ARG A 200 -6.40 -0.02 -2.66
C ARG A 200 -7.17 0.01 -1.36
N GLU A 201 -8.24 0.79 -1.26
CA GLU A 201 -9.15 0.75 -0.09
C GLU A 201 -9.88 -0.61 0.03
N GLY A 202 -9.92 -1.38 -1.06
CA GLY A 202 -10.40 -2.77 -1.07
C GLY A 202 -9.39 -3.78 -0.53
N ARG A 203 -8.14 -3.39 -0.26
CA ARG A 203 -7.04 -4.29 0.16
C ARG A 203 -6.67 -4.03 1.61
N TRP A 204 -6.58 -5.09 2.41
CA TRP A 204 -6.19 -5.00 3.83
C TRP A 204 -6.88 -3.85 4.54
N TRP A 205 -8.21 -3.73 4.35
CA TRP A 205 -8.98 -2.54 4.71
C TRP A 205 -9.00 -2.24 6.20
N TRP A 206 -8.59 -3.19 7.04
CA TRP A 206 -8.45 -3.05 8.48
C TRP A 206 -7.09 -2.45 8.89
N GLU A 207 -6.09 -2.48 8.00
CA GLU A 207 -4.77 -1.88 8.22
C GLU A 207 -4.73 -0.43 7.73
N ASP A 208 -3.76 0.34 8.24
CA ASP A 208 -3.57 1.71 7.79
C ASP A 208 -2.88 1.81 6.42
N ALA A 209 -3.20 2.88 5.69
CA ALA A 209 -2.78 3.12 4.31
C ALA A 209 -1.29 2.85 4.05
N THR A 210 -0.38 3.26 4.93
CA THR A 210 1.06 3.07 4.69
C THR A 210 1.56 1.67 5.02
N ALA A 211 0.75 0.86 5.70
CA ALA A 211 1.04 -0.55 5.98
C ALA A 211 0.53 -1.47 4.86
N LYS A 212 -0.38 -1.01 4.00
CA LYS A 212 -1.06 -1.79 2.94
C LYS A 212 -0.21 -2.10 1.70
N GLU A 213 1.11 -2.20 1.83
CA GLU A 213 1.97 -2.67 0.73
C GLU A 213 2.34 -4.15 0.91
N CYS A 214 2.28 -4.90 -0.18
CA CYS A 214 2.63 -6.30 -0.14
C CYS A 214 4.12 -6.48 0.18
N GLY A 215 4.45 -7.52 0.96
CA GLY A 215 5.83 -7.92 1.23
C GLY A 215 6.71 -8.12 -0.03
N LEU A 216 6.11 -8.30 -1.21
CA LEU A 216 6.79 -8.45 -2.51
C LEU A 216 7.47 -7.16 -3.00
N HIS A 217 7.15 -6.00 -2.43
CA HIS A 217 7.61 -4.71 -2.96
C HIS A 217 8.11 -3.75 -1.87
N LYS A 218 8.42 -4.27 -0.68
CA LYS A 218 8.84 -3.46 0.48
C LYS A 218 10.07 -2.60 0.21
N GLY A 219 11.02 -3.05 -0.61
CA GLY A 219 12.21 -2.25 -0.93
C GLY A 219 11.95 -0.98 -1.75
N ASN A 220 10.74 -0.77 -2.28
CA ASN A 220 10.36 0.50 -2.89
C ASN A 220 10.07 1.60 -1.84
N ILE A 221 9.83 1.21 -0.59
CA ILE A 221 9.63 2.13 0.53
C ILE A 221 11.00 2.37 1.15
N SER A 222 11.57 3.57 0.98
CA SER A 222 12.84 3.93 1.61
C SER A 222 12.70 3.85 3.12
N GLY A 223 13.20 2.75 3.71
CA GLY A 223 13.32 2.60 5.15
C GLY A 223 14.45 3.48 5.64
N ASN A 224 14.13 4.55 6.37
CA ASN A 224 15.12 5.26 7.16
C ASN A 224 15.04 4.70 8.59
N GLU A 225 15.50 3.47 8.78
CA GLU A 225 15.79 2.92 10.11
C GLU A 225 17.31 2.72 10.24
N SER A 226 17.93 3.75 10.81
CA SER A 226 19.12 3.77 11.68
C SER A 226 20.30 2.85 11.36
N ASN A 227 21.43 3.46 10.97
CA ASN A 227 22.76 2.95 11.31
C ASN A 227 23.74 4.10 11.59
N SER A 228 23.61 4.75 12.74
CA SER A 228 24.59 5.73 13.23
C SER A 228 25.62 5.03 14.12
N LYS A 229 26.74 4.60 13.51
CA LYS A 229 27.98 4.29 14.22
C LYS A 229 28.61 5.60 14.71
N GLY A 230 29.04 5.59 15.97
CA GLY A 230 29.60 6.75 16.66
C GLY A 230 30.91 7.24 16.06
N VAL A 231 31.08 8.57 16.11
CA VAL A 231 32.38 9.24 16.07
C VAL A 231 32.35 10.35 17.13
N ASN A 232 33.30 10.29 18.06
CA ASN A 232 33.50 11.29 19.11
C ASN A 232 34.09 12.58 18.50
N GLY A 233 33.39 13.69 18.69
CA GLY A 233 33.88 15.04 18.42
C GLY A 233 33.20 16.01 19.38
N VAL A 234 33.92 16.44 20.40
CA VAL A 234 33.45 17.42 21.38
C VAL A 234 33.38 18.79 20.70
N SER A 235 32.16 19.31 20.54
CA SER A 235 31.91 20.74 20.34
C SER A 235 30.61 21.12 21.03
N THR A 236 30.73 21.88 22.12
CA THR A 236 29.65 22.47 22.90
C THR A 236 28.80 23.40 22.05
N LEU A 237 27.60 22.95 21.69
CA LEU A 237 26.49 23.78 21.20
C LEU A 237 25.16 23.13 21.63
N ASN A 238 24.45 23.79 22.55
CA ASN A 238 23.10 23.45 22.97
C ASN A 238 22.14 23.65 21.79
N THR A 239 21.71 22.56 21.16
CA THR A 239 20.62 22.59 20.17
C THR A 239 19.68 21.42 20.44
N VAL A 240 18.45 21.74 20.84
CA VAL A 240 17.32 20.80 20.91
C VAL A 240 17.11 20.26 19.49
N ASN A 241 17.18 18.93 19.31
CA ASN A 241 17.05 18.25 18.01
C ASN A 241 15.67 18.51 17.37
N GLY A 242 15.57 19.61 16.63
CA GLY A 242 14.34 20.09 15.99
C GLY A 242 14.20 19.55 14.57
N THR A 243 13.39 18.51 14.41
CA THR A 243 12.66 18.33 13.14
C THR A 243 11.54 19.37 13.12
N SER A 244 11.62 20.32 12.17
CA SER A 244 10.65 21.40 12.02
C SER A 244 9.25 20.86 11.72
N ASP A 245 8.22 21.54 12.23
CA ASP A 245 6.83 21.18 12.00
C ASP A 245 6.45 21.39 10.52
N ILE A 246 5.74 20.42 9.94
CA ILE A 246 5.32 20.46 8.54
C ILE A 246 4.05 21.31 8.37
N PHE A 247 3.14 21.37 9.35
CA PHE A 247 1.91 22.16 9.21
C PHE A 247 2.13 23.59 9.67
N LYS A 248 2.33 24.52 8.72
CA LYS A 248 2.67 25.94 8.97
C LYS A 248 1.49 26.89 8.76
N THR A 249 0.38 26.66 9.46
CA THR A 249 -0.77 27.59 9.50
C THR A 249 -1.30 27.73 10.94
N GLN A 250 -1.89 28.89 11.25
CA GLN A 250 -2.61 29.14 12.50
C GLN A 250 -4.00 28.50 12.53
N ALA A 251 -4.56 28.11 11.38
CA ALA A 251 -5.87 27.45 11.29
C ALA A 251 -5.86 26.01 11.85
N ILE A 252 -4.67 25.40 12.02
CA ILE A 252 -4.51 24.06 12.60
C ILE A 252 -4.04 24.18 14.04
N ILE A 253 -4.87 23.70 14.98
CA ILE A 253 -4.57 23.69 16.41
C ILE A 253 -3.53 22.61 16.71
N ASN A 254 -2.42 22.99 17.35
CA ASN A 254 -1.43 22.03 17.83
C ASN A 254 -1.86 21.44 19.18
N LEU A 255 -2.13 20.13 19.22
CA LEU A 255 -2.50 19.43 20.45
C LEU A 255 -1.25 18.87 21.16
N SER A 256 -1.17 19.15 22.45
CA SER A 256 -0.26 18.46 23.37
C SER A 256 -0.87 17.13 23.83
N ARG A 257 -0.06 16.29 24.51
CA ARG A 257 -0.56 15.03 25.10
C ARG A 257 -1.76 15.25 26.04
N PRO A 258 -1.72 16.19 27.01
CA PRO A 258 -2.89 16.49 27.82
C PRO A 258 -4.09 16.96 26.98
N GLY A 259 -3.86 17.71 25.90
CA GLY A 259 -4.93 18.19 25.01
C GLY A 259 -5.68 17.05 24.33
N ILE A 260 -4.96 16.07 23.76
CA ILE A 260 -5.59 14.92 23.09
C ILE A 260 -6.21 13.93 24.09
N GLU A 261 -5.61 13.76 25.27
CA GLU A 261 -6.20 12.95 26.37
C GLU A 261 -7.53 13.56 26.85
N ASN A 262 -7.61 14.89 26.96
CA ASN A 262 -8.86 15.56 27.27
C ASN A 262 -9.91 15.36 26.16
N LEU A 263 -9.51 15.42 24.88
CA LEU A 263 -10.42 15.12 23.77
C LEU A 263 -10.99 13.70 23.82
N LEU A 264 -10.19 12.71 24.24
CA LEU A 264 -10.65 11.33 24.43
C LEU A 264 -11.66 11.18 25.58
N ARG A 265 -11.49 11.92 26.66
CA ARG A 265 -12.35 11.82 27.86
C ARG A 265 -13.68 12.57 27.74
N MET A 266 -13.75 13.60 26.91
CA MET A 266 -14.97 14.41 26.76
C MET A 266 -16.08 13.63 26.02
N GLU A 267 -17.24 13.45 26.66
CA GLU A 267 -18.40 12.84 26.00
C GLU A 267 -19.29 13.85 25.27
N LYS A 268 -19.23 15.13 25.70
CA LYS A 268 -19.92 16.27 25.08
C LYS A 268 -18.93 17.38 24.82
N ARG A 269 -18.82 17.79 23.56
CA ARG A 269 -17.94 18.86 23.07
C ARG A 269 -18.79 20.03 22.58
N THR A 270 -18.24 21.23 22.58
CA THR A 270 -18.90 22.41 21.98
C THR A 270 -18.94 22.29 20.46
N GLU A 271 -17.81 21.86 19.90
CA GLU A 271 -17.55 21.69 18.47
C GLU A 271 -16.91 20.32 18.22
N PRO A 272 -17.23 19.64 17.12
CA PRO A 272 -16.48 18.46 16.67
C PRO A 272 -15.06 18.83 16.22
N TRP A 273 -14.15 17.85 16.30
CA TRP A 273 -12.73 18.02 15.97
C TRP A 273 -12.28 17.04 14.90
N LEU A 274 -11.56 17.54 13.89
CA LEU A 274 -10.77 16.72 12.99
C LEU A 274 -9.31 16.79 13.42
N VAL A 275 -8.72 15.65 13.75
CA VAL A 275 -7.34 15.57 14.26
C VAL A 275 -6.50 14.68 13.37
N VAL A 276 -5.36 15.19 12.90
CA VAL A 276 -4.32 14.38 12.25
C VAL A 276 -3.25 13.95 13.26
N LEU A 277 -2.99 12.65 13.35
CA LEU A 277 -1.80 12.08 13.98
C LEU A 277 -0.70 12.00 12.92
N TYR A 278 0.43 12.70 13.14
CA TYR A 278 1.49 12.83 12.15
C TYR A 278 2.88 12.72 12.75
N ALA A 279 3.86 12.58 11.86
CA ALA A 279 5.29 12.68 12.16
C ALA A 279 5.96 13.55 11.08
N PRO A 280 6.83 14.52 11.43
CA PRO A 280 7.43 15.44 10.45
C PRO A 280 8.28 14.76 9.37
N TRP A 281 8.90 13.63 9.71
CA TRP A 281 9.73 12.84 8.79
C TRP A 281 8.91 11.95 7.84
N CYS A 282 7.60 11.83 8.05
CA CYS A 282 6.76 10.93 7.26
C CYS A 282 6.38 11.58 5.92
N ARG A 283 6.83 10.97 4.81
CA ARG A 283 6.53 11.44 3.45
C ARG A 283 5.03 11.48 3.12
N PHE A 284 4.24 10.59 3.71
CA PHE A 284 2.78 10.59 3.53
C PHE A 284 2.10 11.77 4.23
N CYS A 285 2.61 12.18 5.39
CA CYS A 285 2.15 13.39 6.07
C CYS A 285 2.50 14.63 5.26
N GLN A 286 3.72 14.68 4.73
CA GLN A 286 4.20 15.77 3.86
C GLN A 286 3.36 15.86 2.57
N ALA A 287 3.00 14.73 1.96
CA ALA A 287 2.16 14.71 0.76
C ALA A 287 0.74 15.25 0.99
N MET A 288 0.21 15.10 2.21
CA MET A 288 -1.12 15.61 2.61
C MET A 288 -1.09 17.06 3.11
N GLU A 289 0.09 17.61 3.41
CA GLU A 289 0.27 18.88 4.10
C GLU A 289 -0.57 20.01 3.51
N GLY A 290 -0.44 20.25 2.20
CA GLY A 290 -1.17 21.30 1.49
C GLY A 290 -2.69 21.15 1.60
N SER A 291 -3.22 19.95 1.31
CA SER A 291 -4.66 19.67 1.38
C SER A 291 -5.22 19.85 2.79
N TYR A 292 -4.49 19.44 3.83
CA TYR A 292 -4.96 19.55 5.20
C TYR A 292 -4.91 20.99 5.71
N MET A 293 -3.92 21.79 5.27
CA MET A 293 -3.88 23.22 5.55
C MET A 293 -5.03 23.96 4.85
N GLU A 294 -5.27 23.69 3.58
CA GLU A 294 -6.39 24.30 2.85
C GLU A 294 -7.74 23.93 3.48
N LEU A 295 -7.92 22.67 3.88
CA LEU A 295 -9.11 22.22 4.60
C LEU A 295 -9.34 23.01 5.90
N ALA A 296 -8.27 23.24 6.68
CA ALA A 296 -8.35 23.99 7.92
C ALA A 296 -8.81 25.43 7.69
N GLU A 297 -8.30 26.09 6.64
CA GLU A 297 -8.74 27.43 6.25
C GLU A 297 -10.23 27.43 5.84
N ARG A 298 -10.66 26.47 5.01
CA ARG A 298 -12.07 26.36 4.57
C ARG A 298 -13.03 26.08 5.73
N LEU A 299 -12.59 25.38 6.76
CA LEU A 299 -13.40 25.08 7.94
C LEU A 299 -13.35 26.17 9.01
N SER A 300 -12.53 27.21 8.83
CA SER A 300 -12.51 28.36 9.73
C SER A 300 -13.90 29.00 9.82
N GLY A 301 -14.42 29.14 11.03
CA GLY A 301 -15.78 29.66 11.28
C GLY A 301 -16.92 28.69 11.00
N SER A 302 -16.66 27.47 10.49
CA SER A 302 -17.72 26.49 10.19
C SER A 302 -18.21 25.69 11.41
N GLY A 303 -17.57 25.85 12.58
CA GLY A 303 -17.90 25.10 13.80
C GLY A 303 -17.26 23.70 13.89
N VAL A 304 -16.24 23.39 13.08
CA VAL A 304 -15.34 22.23 13.28
C VAL A 304 -13.96 22.78 13.59
N LYS A 305 -13.32 22.21 14.62
CA LYS A 305 -11.93 22.49 14.93
C LYS A 305 -11.03 21.54 14.16
N VAL A 306 -10.02 22.07 13.47
CA VAL A 306 -9.00 21.27 12.81
C VAL A 306 -7.73 21.32 13.64
N ALA A 307 -7.17 20.16 13.92
CA ALA A 307 -6.02 20.02 14.80
C ALA A 307 -5.01 18.98 14.31
N LYS A 308 -3.82 19.05 14.89
CA LYS A 308 -2.71 18.11 14.68
C LYS A 308 -2.16 17.62 16.01
N PHE A 309 -1.70 16.38 16.03
CA PHE A 309 -0.99 15.77 17.15
C PHE A 309 0.26 15.06 16.62
N ARG A 310 1.43 15.52 17.05
CA ARG A 310 2.70 14.88 16.71
C ARG A 310 2.82 13.57 17.51
N ALA A 311 2.69 12.44 16.83
CA ALA A 311 2.52 11.12 17.46
C ALA A 311 3.76 10.21 17.30
N ASP A 312 4.91 10.73 16.90
CA ASP A 312 6.19 10.01 16.89
C ASP A 312 6.92 10.09 18.25
N GLY A 313 8.09 9.45 18.34
CA GLY A 313 8.88 9.41 19.58
C GLY A 313 8.11 8.83 20.77
N ASP A 314 8.18 9.51 21.91
CA ASP A 314 7.56 9.09 23.18
C ASP A 314 6.02 9.04 23.13
N GLN A 315 5.40 9.68 22.13
CA GLN A 315 3.95 9.69 21.96
C GLN A 315 3.43 8.47 21.18
N LYS A 316 4.32 7.73 20.50
CA LYS A 316 3.92 6.63 19.58
C LYS A 316 3.14 5.53 20.28
N LEU A 317 3.64 5.04 21.43
CA LEU A 317 2.97 3.96 22.17
C LEU A 317 1.59 4.37 22.69
N PHE A 318 1.46 5.61 23.15
CA PHE A 318 0.17 6.17 23.57
C PHE A 318 -0.80 6.24 22.39
N ALA A 319 -0.36 6.80 21.26
CA ALA A 319 -1.21 6.92 20.08
C ALA A 319 -1.64 5.56 19.51
N GLN A 320 -0.76 4.55 19.56
CA GLN A 320 -1.10 3.18 19.13
C GLN A 320 -2.20 2.56 20.00
N ARG A 321 -2.13 2.76 21.32
CA ARG A 321 -3.09 2.18 22.28
C ARG A 321 -4.42 2.93 22.33
N GLU A 322 -4.37 4.26 22.36
CA GLU A 322 -5.53 5.10 22.67
C GLU A 322 -6.13 5.80 21.45
N LEU A 323 -5.35 5.98 20.38
CA LEU A 323 -5.74 6.79 19.22
C LEU A 323 -5.77 6.01 17.90
N GLN A 324 -5.86 4.67 17.98
CA GLN A 324 -5.98 3.80 16.81
C GLN A 324 -4.87 4.02 15.76
N LEU A 325 -3.68 4.48 16.18
CA LEU A 325 -2.55 4.70 15.30
C LEU A 325 -1.94 3.35 14.92
N GLY A 326 -2.07 2.93 13.66
CA GLY A 326 -1.24 1.88 13.06
C GLY A 326 -0.11 2.46 12.23
N SER A 327 -0.38 3.53 11.48
CA SER A 327 0.62 4.26 10.70
C SER A 327 0.27 5.74 10.45
N PHE A 328 1.21 6.48 9.85
CA PHE A 328 1.08 7.93 9.64
C PHE A 328 0.78 8.29 8.18
N PRO A 329 -0.08 9.28 7.90
CA PRO A 329 -0.95 9.97 8.84
C PRO A 329 -2.18 9.12 9.22
N THR A 330 -2.63 9.24 10.46
CA THR A 330 -3.96 8.75 10.89
C THR A 330 -4.86 9.95 11.15
N ILE A 331 -6.08 9.97 10.60
CA ILE A 331 -7.04 11.05 10.83
C ILE A 331 -8.20 10.52 11.66
N LEU A 332 -8.55 11.25 12.70
CA LEU A 332 -9.63 10.96 13.63
C LEU A 332 -10.62 12.12 13.65
N PHE A 333 -11.91 11.80 13.56
CA PHE A 333 -13.00 12.74 13.80
C PHE A 333 -13.60 12.49 15.18
N PHE A 334 -13.58 13.51 16.03
CA PHE A 334 -14.20 13.50 17.34
C PHE A 334 -15.55 14.21 17.22
N PRO A 335 -16.68 13.48 17.24
CA PRO A 335 -18.00 14.09 17.10
C PRO A 335 -18.35 14.97 18.30
N LYS A 336 -19.37 15.83 18.13
CA LYS A 336 -19.86 16.70 19.22
C LYS A 336 -20.34 15.90 20.43
N CYS A 337 -21.02 14.79 20.18
CA CYS A 337 -21.52 13.86 21.19
C CYS A 337 -20.94 12.47 20.93
N GLY A 338 -20.40 11.84 21.97
CA GLY A 338 -19.83 10.49 21.90
C GLY A 338 -18.40 10.44 22.42
N SER A 339 -18.04 9.34 23.07
CA SER A 339 -16.74 9.15 23.71
C SER A 339 -15.65 8.65 22.76
N ARG A 340 -16.00 8.10 21.59
CA ARG A 340 -15.03 7.46 20.68
C ARG A 340 -14.81 8.27 19.39
N PRO A 341 -13.56 8.49 18.98
CA PRO A 341 -13.27 9.07 17.67
C PRO A 341 -13.59 8.07 16.55
N VAL A 342 -14.07 8.61 15.43
CA VAL A 342 -14.29 7.89 14.18
C VAL A 342 -13.05 8.05 13.30
N LYS A 343 -12.41 6.95 12.95
CA LYS A 343 -11.23 6.95 12.08
C LYS A 343 -11.63 7.20 10.63
N TYR A 344 -10.92 8.09 9.94
CA TYR A 344 -11.11 8.32 8.50
C TYR A 344 -10.70 7.08 7.70
N PRO A 345 -11.61 6.43 6.97
CA PRO A 345 -11.36 5.12 6.37
C PRO A 345 -10.67 5.19 5.00
N SER A 346 -10.68 6.34 4.34
CA SER A 346 -10.21 6.48 2.96
C SER A 346 -8.71 6.80 2.87
N GLU A 347 -8.13 6.43 1.73
CA GLU A 347 -6.75 6.78 1.38
C GLU A 347 -6.65 8.13 0.69
N LYS A 348 -7.76 8.66 0.17
CA LYS A 348 -7.83 9.99 -0.44
C LYS A 348 -7.73 11.06 0.63
N ARG A 349 -6.72 11.92 0.53
CA ARG A 349 -6.45 12.98 1.52
C ARG A 349 -6.57 14.39 0.91
N ASP A 350 -7.25 14.50 -0.21
CA ASP A 350 -7.66 15.79 -0.78
C ASP A 350 -8.77 16.46 0.05
N VAL A 351 -8.93 17.76 -0.17
CA VAL A 351 -9.87 18.61 0.58
C VAL A 351 -11.31 18.10 0.45
N ASP A 352 -11.73 17.72 -0.74
CA ASP A 352 -13.11 17.33 -1.01
C ASP A 352 -13.48 16.02 -0.31
N SER A 353 -12.57 15.04 -0.32
CA SER A 353 -12.77 13.76 0.38
C SER A 353 -12.86 13.94 1.91
N LEU A 354 -12.02 14.82 2.48
CA LEU A 354 -12.05 15.14 3.90
C LEU A 354 -13.32 15.92 4.29
N LEU A 355 -13.76 16.89 3.48
CA LEU A 355 -15.01 17.62 3.69
C LEU A 355 -16.22 16.70 3.63
N ALA A 356 -16.27 15.78 2.66
CA ALA A 356 -17.36 14.82 2.54
C ALA A 356 -17.48 13.94 3.79
N PHE A 357 -16.36 13.47 4.34
CA PHE A 357 -16.35 12.70 5.58
C PHE A 357 -16.82 13.51 6.80
N ILE A 358 -16.36 14.76 6.94
CA ILE A 358 -16.79 15.65 8.03
C ILE A 358 -18.29 15.89 7.94
N ASN A 359 -18.81 16.18 6.75
CA ASN A 359 -20.23 16.44 6.53
C ASN A 359 -21.10 15.21 6.79
N ALA A 360 -20.60 14.00 6.54
CA ALA A 360 -21.31 12.77 6.83
C ALA A 360 -21.42 12.46 8.34
N LEU A 361 -20.58 13.08 9.19
CA LEU A 361 -20.50 12.82 10.62
C LEU A 361 -20.89 14.03 11.51
N ARG A 362 -21.22 15.16 10.88
CA ARG A 362 -21.43 16.45 11.56
C ARG A 362 -22.80 16.57 12.22
#